data_AF-A0A0Q5VXW2-F1
#
_entry.id   AF-A0A0Q5VXW2-F1
#
_cell.length_a   1.000
_cell.length_b   1.000
_cell.length_c   1.000
_cell.angle_alpha   90.00
_cell.angle_beta   90.00
_cell.angle_gamma   90.00
#
_symmetry.space_group_name_H-M   'P 1'
#
loop_
_entity.id
_entity.type
_entity.pdbx_description
1 polymer ?
#
loop_
_entity_poly.entity_id
_entity_poly.type
_entity_poly.pdbx_seq_one_letter_code
_entity_poly.pdbx_strand_id
1 'polypeptide(L)'
;MTARRLVPAVLAALLLLTGCGQGSPTDFIRDTYTSTGSDGDGESFSSPDPVGTTTGDIAAAAEPAARQSDGGAEYLRYDDDIVIVTAASSGSTVRVEDVDGRYSSGYYAFLGSGFRPGSPASGGGDGGPGDGK
;
A
#
# COMPACT_ATOMS: atom_id res chain seq x y z
N MET A 1 8.12 42.46 6.82
CA MET A 1 7.69 42.05 5.46
C MET A 1 6.84 40.82 5.60
N THR A 2 5.53 40.97 5.42
CA THR A 2 4.52 39.93 5.58
C THR A 2 4.48 39.09 4.30
N ALA A 3 5.04 37.88 4.31
CA ALA A 3 5.01 36.99 3.16
C ALA A 3 3.66 36.27 3.09
N ARG A 4 2.99 36.47 1.96
CA ARG A 4 1.60 36.15 1.66
C ARG A 4 1.45 34.64 1.44
N ARG A 5 0.50 34.02 2.16
CA ARG A 5 0.07 32.64 1.95
C ARG A 5 -0.44 32.47 0.51
N LEU A 6 0.09 31.48 -0.19
CA LEU A 6 -0.48 30.97 -1.44
C LEU A 6 -0.96 29.55 -1.15
N VAL A 7 -2.27 29.43 -0.93
CA VAL A 7 -3.00 28.16 -0.91
C VAL A 7 -3.50 27.94 -2.33
N PRO A 8 -2.99 26.97 -3.08
CA PRO A 8 -3.70 26.51 -4.28
C PRO A 8 -4.81 25.57 -3.81
N ALA A 9 -6.04 26.09 -3.80
CA ALA A 9 -7.25 25.26 -3.80
C ALA A 9 -7.31 24.55 -5.16
N VAL A 10 -6.98 23.26 -5.17
CA VAL A 10 -7.09 22.43 -6.37
C VAL A 10 -8.42 21.68 -6.33
N LEU A 11 -9.04 21.64 -7.51
CA LEU A 11 -10.40 21.24 -7.79
C LEU A 11 -10.73 19.82 -7.30
N ALA A 12 -11.93 19.68 -6.74
CA ALA A 12 -12.58 18.39 -6.54
C ALA A 12 -12.87 17.75 -7.90
N ALA A 13 -12.13 16.70 -8.24
CA ALA A 13 -12.45 15.81 -9.34
C ALA A 13 -13.43 14.74 -8.82
N LEU A 14 -14.70 14.87 -9.19
CA LEU A 14 -15.70 13.81 -9.04
C LEU A 14 -15.37 12.70 -10.04
N LEU A 15 -14.50 11.77 -9.66
CA LEU A 15 -14.20 10.56 -10.42
C LEU A 15 -15.28 9.51 -10.15
N LEU A 16 -16.25 9.42 -11.07
CA LEU A 16 -17.19 8.32 -11.17
C LEU A 16 -16.43 7.08 -11.68
N LEU A 17 -15.79 6.30 -10.80
CA LEU A 17 -15.23 5.01 -11.19
C LEU A 17 -16.26 3.91 -10.99
N THR A 18 -16.92 3.58 -12.08
CA THR A 18 -17.58 2.30 -12.31
C THR A 18 -16.59 1.17 -12.07
N GLY A 19 -16.80 0.41 -11.01
CA GLY A 19 -16.05 -0.82 -10.74
C GLY A 19 -16.31 -1.88 -11.82
N CYS A 20 -15.23 -2.45 -12.33
CA CYS A 20 -15.12 -3.83 -12.78
C CYS A 20 -13.68 -4.25 -12.53
N GLY A 21 -13.48 -5.09 -11.51
CA GLY A 21 -12.18 -5.57 -11.07
C GLY A 21 -11.42 -6.30 -12.18
N GLN A 22 -10.17 -5.91 -12.37
CA GLN A 22 -9.05 -6.71 -12.88
C GLN A 22 -7.74 -5.91 -12.93
N GLY A 23 -7.75 -4.60 -12.63
CA GLY A 23 -6.54 -3.77 -12.56
C GLY A 23 -5.82 -3.93 -11.22
N SER A 24 -4.49 -3.83 -11.24
CA SER A 24 -3.70 -3.79 -10.01
C SER A 24 -4.06 -2.52 -9.22
N PRO A 25 -4.03 -2.53 -7.87
CA PRO A 25 -4.20 -1.31 -7.07
C PRO A 25 -3.18 -0.24 -7.48
N THR A 26 -2.00 -0.66 -7.89
CA THR A 26 -0.88 0.18 -8.33
C THR A 26 -1.21 0.95 -9.61
N ASP A 27 -1.86 0.32 -10.60
CA ASP A 27 -2.30 1.03 -11.82
C ASP A 27 -3.32 2.12 -11.47
N PHE A 28 -4.31 1.79 -10.64
CA PHE A 28 -5.31 2.77 -10.16
C PHE A 28 -4.64 3.95 -9.44
N ILE A 29 -3.69 3.66 -8.55
CA ILE A 29 -2.95 4.68 -7.79
C ILE A 29 -2.15 5.59 -8.72
N ARG A 30 -1.43 5.03 -9.70
CA ARG A 30 -0.62 5.78 -10.68
C ARG A 30 -1.47 6.67 -11.58
N ASP A 31 -2.67 6.21 -11.94
CA ASP A 31 -3.60 6.98 -12.78
C ASP A 31 -4.36 8.07 -12.01
N THR A 32 -4.59 7.85 -10.71
CA THR A 32 -5.47 8.71 -9.89
C THR A 32 -4.70 9.74 -9.07
N TYR A 33 -3.52 9.39 -8.55
CA TYR A 33 -2.78 10.21 -7.59
C TYR A 33 -1.49 10.77 -8.18
N THR A 34 -1.02 11.89 -7.62
CA THR A 34 0.19 12.56 -8.13
C THR A 34 1.44 11.89 -7.59
N SER A 35 2.28 11.32 -8.45
CA SER A 35 3.58 10.76 -8.04
C SER A 35 4.46 11.83 -7.39
N THR A 36 5.02 11.51 -6.22
CA THR A 36 5.94 12.38 -5.48
C THR A 36 7.37 11.84 -5.45
N GLY A 37 7.58 10.61 -5.93
CA GLY A 37 8.88 10.00 -6.11
C GLY A 37 8.86 8.48 -5.95
N SER A 38 10.00 7.87 -6.20
CA SER A 38 10.24 6.44 -6.01
C SER A 38 11.63 6.22 -5.42
N ASP A 39 11.77 5.21 -4.59
CA ASP A 39 13.02 4.81 -3.98
C ASP A 39 13.14 3.27 -3.95
N GLY A 40 14.21 2.74 -3.36
CA GLY A 40 14.47 1.29 -3.34
C GLY A 40 13.44 0.49 -2.56
N ASP A 41 12.62 1.16 -1.73
CA ASP A 41 11.59 0.54 -0.91
C ASP A 41 10.17 0.80 -1.48
N GLY A 42 10.03 1.37 -2.69
CA GLY A 42 8.74 1.53 -3.37
C GLY A 42 8.44 2.94 -3.92
N GLU A 43 7.18 3.19 -4.23
CA GLU A 43 6.69 4.42 -4.86
C GLU A 43 5.80 5.24 -3.91
N SER A 44 5.85 6.56 -4.02
CA SER A 44 5.07 7.49 -3.21
C SER A 44 4.22 8.41 -4.08
N PHE A 45 2.99 8.68 -3.61
CA PHE A 45 2.00 9.51 -4.27
C PHE A 45 1.32 10.44 -3.27
N SER A 46 0.77 11.55 -3.76
CA SER A 46 -0.06 12.47 -2.99
C SER A 46 -1.50 12.40 -3.47
N SER A 47 -2.40 12.24 -2.49
CA SER A 47 -3.84 12.39 -2.65
C SER A 47 -4.31 13.70 -2.02
N PRO A 48 -5.18 14.49 -2.68
CA PRO A 48 -5.79 15.66 -2.06
C PRO A 48 -6.79 15.28 -0.95
N ASP A 49 -7.22 14.03 -0.91
CA ASP A 49 -8.26 13.56 -0.02
C ASP A 49 -7.70 13.01 1.31
N PRO A 50 -8.49 13.04 2.40
CA PRO A 50 -8.10 12.46 3.68
C PRO A 50 -7.83 10.95 3.56
N VAL A 51 -7.11 10.41 4.55
CA VAL A 51 -6.74 8.99 4.63
C VAL A 51 -7.93 8.06 4.40
N GLY A 52 -9.06 8.31 5.06
CA GLY A 52 -10.24 7.45 4.97
C GLY A 52 -10.85 7.38 3.56
N THR A 53 -10.96 8.53 2.88
CA THR A 53 -11.49 8.60 1.50
C THR A 53 -10.52 7.91 0.54
N THR A 54 -9.24 8.30 0.56
CA THR A 54 -8.19 7.73 -0.29
C THR A 54 -8.09 6.21 -0.14
N THR A 55 -8.13 5.70 1.10
CA THR A 55 -8.10 4.25 1.37
C THR A 55 -9.38 3.57 0.89
N GLY A 56 -10.53 4.23 1.03
CA GLY A 56 -11.81 3.72 0.53
C GLY A 56 -11.81 3.58 -0.99
N ASP A 57 -11.29 4.58 -1.70
CA ASP A 57 -11.22 4.59 -3.16
C ASP A 57 -10.28 3.50 -3.69
N ILE A 58 -9.10 3.33 -3.07
CA ILE A 58 -8.15 2.26 -3.43
C ILE A 58 -8.77 0.88 -3.19
N ALA A 59 -9.41 0.67 -2.04
CA ALA A 59 -10.05 -0.61 -1.71
C ALA A 59 -11.29 -0.90 -2.57
N ALA A 60 -11.95 0.14 -3.11
CA ALA A 60 -13.07 0.00 -4.04
C ALA A 60 -12.59 -0.33 -5.47
N ALA A 61 -11.41 0.16 -5.87
CA ALA A 61 -10.81 -0.14 -7.16
C ALA A 61 -10.27 -1.59 -7.22
N ALA A 62 -9.63 -2.05 -6.14
CA ALA A 62 -9.17 -3.42 -5.98
C ALA A 62 -9.39 -3.88 -4.52
N GLU A 63 -10.04 -5.03 -4.34
CA GLU A 63 -10.32 -5.59 -3.01
C GLU A 63 -9.01 -6.06 -2.34
N PRO A 64 -8.67 -5.56 -1.15
CA PRO A 64 -7.46 -5.98 -0.44
C PRO A 64 -7.63 -7.34 0.22
N ALA A 65 -6.58 -8.16 0.19
CA ALA A 65 -6.51 -9.43 0.91
C ALA A 65 -6.47 -9.25 2.44
N ALA A 66 -6.02 -8.09 2.93
CA ALA A 66 -6.15 -7.69 4.33
C ALA A 66 -6.13 -6.16 4.48
N ARG A 67 -6.79 -5.65 5.52
CA ARG A 67 -6.79 -4.23 5.89
C ARG A 67 -6.58 -4.03 7.39
N GLN A 68 -5.80 -3.03 7.76
CA GLN A 68 -5.61 -2.64 9.17
C GLN A 68 -5.39 -1.12 9.31
N SER A 69 -5.68 -0.57 10.48
CA SER A 69 -5.49 0.83 10.86
C SER A 69 -4.58 0.89 12.10
N ASP A 70 -3.40 1.51 11.99
CA ASP A 70 -2.47 1.66 13.12
C ASP A 70 -1.80 3.03 13.10
N GLY A 71 -1.72 3.70 14.26
CA GLY A 71 -1.00 4.97 14.40
C GLY A 71 -1.52 6.12 13.52
N GLY A 72 -2.75 6.05 13.02
CA GLY A 72 -3.30 7.04 12.07
C GLY A 72 -2.95 6.77 10.60
N ALA A 73 -2.34 5.62 10.32
CA ALA A 73 -2.14 5.08 8.99
C ALA A 73 -3.16 3.98 8.68
N GLU A 74 -3.52 3.84 7.42
CA GLU A 74 -4.26 2.69 6.90
C GLU A 74 -3.31 1.82 6.07
N TYR A 75 -3.42 0.50 6.24
CA TYR A 75 -2.61 -0.49 5.56
C TYR A 75 -3.54 -1.42 4.77
N LEU A 76 -3.26 -1.59 3.48
CA LEU A 76 -3.95 -2.49 2.58
C LEU A 76 -2.94 -3.47 2.02
N ARG A 77 -3.15 -4.77 2.25
CA ARG A 77 -2.34 -5.83 1.63
C ARG A 77 -3.06 -6.37 0.41
N TYR A 78 -2.33 -6.42 -0.69
CA TYR A 78 -2.68 -7.10 -1.93
C TYR A 78 -1.76 -8.31 -2.13
N ASP A 79 -1.93 -9.03 -3.23
CA ASP A 79 -1.10 -10.19 -3.54
C ASP A 79 0.36 -9.79 -3.80
N ASP A 80 0.58 -8.69 -4.53
CA ASP A 80 1.91 -8.22 -4.93
C ASP A 80 2.36 -6.95 -4.18
N ASP A 81 1.43 -6.21 -3.57
CA ASP A 81 1.69 -4.88 -2.99
C ASP A 81 1.22 -4.74 -1.53
N ILE A 82 1.91 -3.90 -0.77
CA ILE A 82 1.42 -3.27 0.46
C ILE A 82 1.22 -1.79 0.18
N VAL A 83 -0.01 -1.32 0.33
CA VAL A 83 -0.35 0.11 0.23
C VAL A 83 -0.53 0.68 1.63
N ILE A 84 0.14 1.80 1.90
CA ILE A 84 0.10 2.52 3.18
C ILE A 84 -0.39 3.94 2.93
N VAL A 85 -1.47 4.32 3.58
CA VAL A 85 -2.05 5.66 3.47
C VAL A 85 -1.85 6.40 4.80
N THR A 86 -1.21 7.56 4.74
CA THR A 86 -0.89 8.38 5.93
C THR A 86 -1.38 9.81 5.74
N ALA A 87 -1.68 10.50 6.84
CA ALA A 87 -2.09 11.90 6.77
C ALA A 87 -0.93 12.79 6.31
N ALA A 88 -1.24 13.77 5.45
CA ALA A 88 -0.30 14.81 5.01
C ALA A 88 -0.77 16.20 5.49
N SER A 89 0.03 17.24 5.26
CA SER A 89 -0.34 18.63 5.59
C SER A 89 -1.60 19.10 4.85
N SER A 90 -1.85 18.53 3.67
CA SER A 90 -3.10 18.65 2.91
C SER A 90 -3.39 17.28 2.28
N GLY A 91 -4.52 16.67 2.63
CA GLY A 91 -4.90 15.34 2.14
C GLY A 91 -4.10 14.21 2.77
N SER A 92 -3.57 13.30 1.95
CA SER A 92 -2.83 12.13 2.39
C SER A 92 -1.69 11.75 1.44
N THR A 93 -0.76 10.95 1.97
CA THR A 93 0.31 10.31 1.19
C THR A 93 -0.02 8.83 1.03
N VAL A 94 0.16 8.31 -0.18
CA VAL A 94 0.02 6.89 -0.50
C VAL A 94 1.41 6.34 -0.80
N ARG A 95 1.82 5.31 -0.07
CA ARG A 95 3.06 4.56 -0.29
C ARG A 95 2.70 3.18 -0.81
N VAL A 96 3.33 2.74 -1.89
CA VAL A 96 3.17 1.41 -2.47
C VAL A 96 4.50 0.69 -2.37
N GLU A 97 4.52 -0.48 -1.75
CA GLU A 97 5.72 -1.31 -1.57
C GLU A 97 5.45 -2.74 -2.05
N ASP A 98 6.40 -3.35 -2.75
CA ASP A 98 6.31 -4.76 -3.12
C ASP A 98 6.34 -5.67 -1.89
N VAL A 99 5.55 -6.76 -1.94
CA VAL A 99 5.54 -7.78 -0.88
C VAL A 99 6.89 -8.50 -0.72
N ASP A 100 7.70 -8.54 -1.78
CA ASP A 100 9.07 -9.09 -1.76
C ASP A 100 10.04 -8.24 -0.92
N GLY A 101 9.70 -6.97 -0.68
CA GLY A 101 10.46 -6.06 0.16
C GLY A 101 10.29 -6.36 1.65
N ARG A 102 9.89 -5.36 2.43
CA ARG A 102 9.86 -5.45 3.91
C ARG A 102 8.83 -6.45 4.42
N TYR A 103 7.75 -6.69 3.67
CA TYR A 103 6.72 -7.65 4.03
C TYR A 103 7.26 -9.08 4.14
N SER A 104 8.12 -9.52 3.21
CA SER A 104 8.75 -10.86 3.22
C SER A 104 9.55 -11.12 4.51
N SER A 105 10.14 -10.08 5.10
CA SER A 105 10.86 -10.14 6.38
C SER A 105 9.97 -10.09 7.63
N GLY A 106 8.65 -9.98 7.46
CA GLY A 106 7.68 -9.89 8.56
C GLY A 106 7.54 -8.51 9.18
N TYR A 107 8.00 -7.44 8.51
CA TYR A 107 7.95 -6.07 9.02
C TYR A 107 6.54 -5.64 9.47
N TYR A 108 5.50 -6.09 8.77
CA TYR A 108 4.10 -5.75 9.04
C TYR A 108 3.38 -6.71 10.00
N ALA A 109 4.07 -7.70 10.57
CA ALA A 109 3.45 -8.73 11.41
C ALA A 109 2.75 -8.20 12.67
N PHE A 110 3.10 -6.98 13.11
CA PHE A 110 2.45 -6.27 14.21
C PHE A 110 0.99 -5.90 13.92
N LEU A 111 0.59 -5.81 12.65
CA LEU A 111 -0.78 -5.54 12.21
C LEU A 111 -1.70 -6.77 12.31
N GLY A 112 -1.16 -7.93 12.69
CA GLY A 112 -1.93 -9.16 12.91
C GLY A 112 -1.80 -10.19 11.79
N SER A 113 -2.65 -11.22 11.84
CA SER A 113 -2.54 -12.42 10.99
C SER A 113 -2.61 -12.12 9.49
N GLY A 114 -3.38 -11.12 9.09
CA GLY A 114 -3.51 -10.70 7.68
C GLY A 114 -2.26 -10.05 7.09
N PHE A 115 -1.24 -9.75 7.90
CA PHE A 115 0.00 -9.08 7.48
C PHE A 115 1.26 -9.90 7.80
N ARG A 116 1.09 -11.19 8.07
CA ARG A 116 2.21 -12.11 8.21
C ARG A 116 2.52 -12.72 6.85
N PRO A 117 3.78 -12.71 6.38
CA PRO A 117 4.15 -13.50 5.22
C PRO A 117 3.85 -14.97 5.51
N GLY A 118 3.50 -15.73 4.46
CA GLY A 118 3.43 -17.18 4.57
C GLY A 118 4.75 -17.71 5.13
N SER A 119 4.69 -18.73 6.00
CA SER A 119 5.92 -19.41 6.42
C SER A 119 6.68 -19.82 5.17
N PRO A 120 8.00 -19.56 5.06
CA PRO A 120 8.76 -20.08 3.94
C PRO A 120 8.49 -21.59 3.89
N ALA A 121 8.02 -22.08 2.74
CA ALA A 121 8.07 -23.50 2.50
C ALA A 121 9.54 -23.88 2.68
N SER A 122 9.83 -24.70 3.67
CA SER A 122 11.13 -25.32 3.88
C SER A 122 11.42 -26.18 2.64
N GLY A 123 11.90 -25.54 1.59
CA GLY A 123 12.30 -26.16 0.34
C GLY A 123 13.66 -26.82 0.52
N GLY A 124 13.65 -28.15 0.58
CA GLY A 124 14.62 -28.98 -0.14
C GLY A 124 16.05 -28.97 0.38
N GLY A 125 16.25 -29.38 1.63
CA GLY A 125 17.49 -30.07 2.01
C GLY A 125 17.30 -31.57 1.86
N ASP A 126 17.48 -32.11 0.66
CA ASP A 126 17.80 -33.53 0.47
C ASP A 126 19.12 -33.82 1.19
N GLY A 127 19.04 -34.27 2.45
CA GLY A 127 20.21 -34.33 3.34
C GLY A 127 20.01 -35.17 4.60
N GLY A 128 19.67 -36.46 4.43
CA GLY A 128 19.98 -37.53 5.39
C GLY A 128 18.79 -38.14 6.15
N PRO A 129 18.92 -39.37 6.71
CA PRO A 129 20.11 -40.22 6.81
C PRO A 129 20.12 -41.39 5.82
N GLY A 130 21.30 -41.73 5.32
CA GLY A 130 21.53 -42.96 4.59
C GLY A 130 21.13 -44.18 5.42
N ASP A 131 20.47 -45.11 4.75
CA ASP A 131 20.38 -46.51 5.13
C ASP A 131 21.73 -47.07 5.57
N GLY A 132 21.85 -47.38 6.86
CA GLY A 132 22.83 -48.32 7.39
C GLY A 132 22.09 -49.45 8.10
N LYS A 133 21.94 -50.56 7.39
CA LYS A 133 21.65 -51.88 7.95
C LYS A 133 22.91 -52.45 8.60
#